data_AF-A0A803K9S7-F1
#
_entry.id   AF-A0A803K9S7-F1
#
_cell.length_a   1.000
_cell.length_b   1.000
_cell.length_c   1.000
_cell.angle_alpha   90.00
_cell.angle_beta   90.00
_cell.angle_gamma   90.00
#
_symmetry.space_group_name_H-M   'P 1'
#
loop_
_entity.id
_entity.type
_entity.pdbx_description
1 polymer ?
#
loop_
_entity_poly.entity_id
_entity_poly.type
_entity_poly.pdbx_seq_one_letter_code
_entity_poly.pdbx_strand_id
1 'polypeptide(L)'
;MATPDAGALSEEQRQRLADFKIRARVSNETYLRERREIQLLLSGFIREVLLRRPENIREFAAAHFTNPAVAQSIREKMGAPAVPREREGPQHRDTPLT
;
A
#
# COMPACT_ATOMS: atom_id res chain seq x y z
N MET A 1 -29.36 30.12 14.23
CA MET A 1 -29.06 29.34 13.01
C MET A 1 -27.55 29.32 12.86
N ALA A 2 -26.91 28.14 12.92
CA ALA A 2 -25.46 28.04 12.79
C ALA A 2 -25.06 28.29 11.33
N THR A 3 -24.22 29.29 11.11
CA THR A 3 -23.63 29.58 9.79
C THR A 3 -22.72 28.42 9.39
N PRO A 4 -22.80 27.92 8.14
CA PRO A 4 -21.85 26.91 7.66
C PRO A 4 -20.42 27.42 7.84
N ASP A 5 -19.56 26.61 8.43
CA ASP A 5 -18.13 26.91 8.58
C ASP A 5 -17.56 27.27 7.20
N ALA A 6 -16.88 28.40 7.09
CA ALA A 6 -16.37 28.93 5.82
C ALA A 6 -15.39 27.96 5.12
N GLY A 7 -14.84 26.98 5.86
CA GLY A 7 -14.01 25.89 5.33
C GLY A 7 -14.74 24.60 4.98
N ALA A 8 -16.07 24.50 5.16
CA ALA A 8 -16.81 23.28 4.91
C ALA A 8 -17.02 23.05 3.40
N LEU A 9 -16.69 21.84 2.95
CA LEU A 9 -16.92 21.42 1.56
C LEU A 9 -18.42 21.46 1.23
N SER A 10 -18.75 21.94 0.03
CA SER A 10 -20.09 21.81 -0.54
C SER A 10 -20.46 20.33 -0.74
N GLU A 11 -21.74 20.02 -0.89
CA GLU A 11 -22.18 18.65 -1.12
C GLU A 11 -21.55 18.05 -2.38
N GLU A 12 -21.46 18.84 -3.45
CA GLU A 12 -20.80 18.41 -4.69
C GLU A 12 -19.30 18.15 -4.49
N GLN A 13 -18.61 19.00 -3.71
CA GLN A 13 -17.19 18.78 -3.38
C GLN A 13 -16.99 17.53 -2.52
N ARG A 14 -17.90 17.27 -1.57
CA ARG A 14 -17.88 16.04 -0.77
C ARG A 14 -18.04 14.80 -1.64
N GLN A 15 -18.97 14.83 -2.59
CA GLN A 15 -19.20 13.71 -3.50
C GLN A 15 -17.98 13.47 -4.40
N ARG A 16 -17.43 14.52 -5.02
CA ARG A 16 -16.20 14.42 -5.84
C ARG A 16 -15.02 13.86 -5.03
N LEU A 17 -14.86 14.30 -3.78
CA LEU A 17 -13.81 13.79 -2.89
C LEU A 17 -14.03 12.31 -2.54
N ALA A 18 -15.28 11.90 -2.29
CA ALA A 18 -15.60 10.50 -2.04
C ALA A 18 -15.22 9.62 -3.22
N ASP A 19 -15.61 10.01 -4.44
CA ASP A 19 -15.30 9.27 -5.66
C ASP A 19 -13.78 9.20 -5.91
N PHE A 20 -13.06 10.31 -5.67
CA PHE A 20 -11.60 10.34 -5.75
C PHE A 20 -10.95 9.37 -4.75
N LYS A 21 -11.39 9.37 -3.49
CA LYS A 21 -10.86 8.47 -2.45
C LYS A 21 -11.09 7.00 -2.79
N ILE A 22 -12.26 6.68 -3.35
CA ILE A 22 -12.58 5.32 -3.80
C ILE A 22 -11.61 4.91 -4.92
N ARG A 23 -11.44 5.74 -5.97
CA ARG A 23 -10.52 5.45 -7.07
C ARG A 23 -9.07 5.32 -6.59
N ALA A 24 -8.62 6.22 -5.73
CA ALA A 24 -7.27 6.19 -5.16
C ALA A 24 -7.05 4.90 -4.35
N ARG A 25 -8.04 4.48 -3.56
CA ARG A 25 -7.95 3.22 -2.80
C ARG A 25 -7.81 2.02 -3.73
N VAL A 26 -8.65 1.91 -4.76
CA VAL A 26 -8.58 0.82 -5.74
C VAL A 26 -7.23 0.82 -6.44
N SER A 27 -6.75 1.98 -6.89
CA SER A 27 -5.44 2.10 -7.54
C SER A 27 -4.29 1.65 -6.64
N ASN A 28 -4.31 2.06 -5.36
CA ASN A 28 -3.31 1.64 -4.38
C ASN A 28 -3.31 0.12 -4.15
N GLU A 29 -4.51 -0.49 -4.03
CA GLU A 29 -4.64 -1.94 -3.84
C GLU A 29 -4.15 -2.72 -5.07
N THR A 30 -4.50 -2.27 -6.28
CA THR A 30 -4.02 -2.86 -7.54
C THR A 30 -2.49 -2.77 -7.63
N TYR A 31 -1.93 -1.59 -7.37
CA TYR A 31 -0.49 -1.38 -7.37
C TYR A 31 0.23 -2.33 -6.41
N LEU A 32 -0.26 -2.47 -5.17
CA LEU A 32 0.35 -3.37 -4.19
C LEU A 32 0.26 -4.84 -4.63
N ARG A 33 -0.84 -5.26 -5.27
CA ARG A 33 -1.04 -6.63 -5.76
C ARG A 33 -0.10 -6.99 -6.93
N GLU A 34 0.16 -6.05 -7.81
CA GLU A 34 1.00 -6.24 -9.00
C GLU A 34 2.51 -6.24 -8.67
N ARG A 35 2.90 -5.69 -7.51
CA ARG A 35 4.30 -5.58 -7.10
C ARG A 35 4.87 -6.93 -6.68
N ARG A 36 5.84 -7.43 -7.45
CA ARG A 36 6.59 -8.67 -7.18
C ARG A 36 7.17 -8.73 -5.76
N GLU A 37 7.64 -7.60 -5.23
CA GLU A 37 8.16 -7.50 -3.85
C GLU A 37 7.12 -7.94 -2.81
N ILE A 38 5.88 -7.46 -2.95
CA ILE A 38 4.77 -7.78 -2.04
C ILE A 38 4.37 -9.26 -2.19
N GLN A 39 4.38 -9.78 -3.42
CA GLN A 39 4.10 -11.20 -3.66
C GLN A 39 5.16 -12.10 -2.99
N LEU A 40 6.44 -11.75 -3.09
CA LEU A 40 7.53 -12.48 -2.43
C LEU A 40 7.44 -12.41 -0.90
N LEU A 41 7.12 -11.23 -0.37
CA LEU A 41 6.93 -11.01 1.08
C LEU A 41 5.79 -11.89 1.62
N LEU A 42 4.62 -11.84 0.99
CA LEU A 42 3.43 -12.57 1.42
C LEU A 42 3.58 -14.08 1.24
N SER A 43 4.12 -14.55 0.10
CA SER A 43 4.34 -15.98 -0.14
C SER A 43 5.34 -16.58 0.85
N GLY A 44 6.42 -15.85 1.17
CA GLY A 44 7.38 -16.25 2.20
C GLY A 44 6.72 -16.38 3.57
N PHE A 45 5.95 -15.38 3.98
CA PHE A 45 5.25 -15.41 5.27
C PHE A 45 4.23 -16.56 5.36
N ILE A 46 3.37 -16.72 4.35
CA ILE A 46 2.36 -17.80 4.32
C ILE A 46 3.04 -19.17 4.38
N ARG A 47 4.15 -19.36 3.66
CA ARG A 47 4.95 -20.59 3.73
C ARG A 47 5.39 -20.87 5.17
N GLU A 48 5.95 -19.88 5.87
CA GLU A 48 6.41 -20.06 7.25
C GLU A 48 5.25 -20.34 8.22
N VAL A 49 4.09 -19.71 8.03
CA VAL A 49 2.88 -19.99 8.83
C VAL A 49 2.41 -21.43 8.63
N LEU A 50 2.35 -21.91 7.38
CA LEU A 50 1.92 -23.28 7.08
C LEU A 50 2.89 -24.35 7.60
N LEU A 51 4.20 -24.05 7.58
CA LEU A 51 5.23 -24.96 8.09
C LEU A 51 5.28 -25.01 9.62
N ARG A 52 5.23 -23.84 10.27
CA ARG A 52 5.42 -23.76 11.73
C ARG A 52 4.13 -23.84 12.52
N ARG A 53 2.98 -23.56 11.89
CA ARG A 53 1.64 -23.57 12.49
C ARG A 53 1.60 -22.86 13.85
N PRO A 54 1.96 -21.57 13.90
CA PRO A 54 2.02 -20.84 15.17
C PRO A 54 0.64 -20.73 15.82
N GLU A 55 0.58 -20.87 17.14
CA GLU A 55 -0.66 -20.68 17.91
C GLU A 55 -1.17 -19.24 17.84
N ASN A 56 -0.26 -18.26 17.86
CA ASN A 56 -0.57 -16.85 17.72
C ASN A 56 0.02 -16.26 16.43
N ILE A 57 -0.81 -16.17 15.39
CA ILE A 57 -0.41 -15.63 14.08
C ILE A 57 0.02 -14.16 14.18
N ARG A 58 -0.56 -13.36 15.08
CA ARG A 58 -0.25 -11.92 15.19
C ARG A 58 1.15 -11.70 15.74
N GLU A 59 1.51 -12.39 16.82
CA GLU A 59 2.86 -12.34 17.39
C GLU A 59 3.89 -12.90 16.40
N PHE A 60 3.55 -13.99 15.72
CA PHE A 60 4.40 -14.56 14.68
C PHE A 60 4.65 -13.56 13.53
N ALA A 61 3.62 -12.85 13.08
CA ALA A 61 3.74 -11.81 12.07
C ALA A 61 4.65 -10.66 12.53
N ALA A 62 4.49 -10.18 13.77
CA ALA A 62 5.34 -9.12 14.32
C ALA A 62 6.81 -9.56 14.32
N ALA A 63 7.11 -10.74 14.86
CA ALA A 63 8.47 -11.27 14.88
C ALA A 63 9.04 -11.50 13.47
N HIS A 64 8.23 -12.02 12.55
CA HIS A 64 8.65 -12.29 11.18
C HIS A 64 8.94 -10.99 10.40
N PHE A 65 8.05 -10.00 10.43
CA PHE A 65 8.22 -8.78 9.63
C PHE A 65 9.20 -7.76 10.23
N THR A 66 9.51 -7.85 11.53
CA THR A 66 10.57 -7.04 12.15
C THR A 66 11.97 -7.65 11.94
N ASN A 67 12.07 -8.89 11.45
CA ASN A 67 13.36 -9.52 11.17
C ASN A 67 14.05 -8.88 9.94
N PRO A 68 15.23 -8.25 10.08
CA PRO A 68 15.93 -7.61 8.96
C PRO A 68 16.34 -8.60 7.85
N ALA A 69 16.50 -9.88 8.17
CA ALA A 69 16.82 -10.92 7.19
C ALA A 69 15.70 -11.10 6.16
N VAL A 70 14.44 -10.83 6.52
CA VAL A 70 13.31 -10.93 5.58
C VAL A 70 13.46 -9.89 4.47
N ALA A 71 13.73 -8.64 4.83
CA ALA A 71 13.97 -7.57 3.86
C ALA A 71 15.18 -7.87 2.96
N GLN A 72 16.26 -8.41 3.53
CA GLN A 72 17.43 -8.81 2.76
C GLN A 72 17.12 -9.92 1.75
N SER A 73 16.43 -10.98 2.17
CA SER A 73 16.08 -12.11 1.30
C SER A 73 15.18 -11.68 0.12
N ILE A 74 14.33 -10.67 0.32
CA ILE A 74 13.48 -10.14 -0.75
C ILE A 74 14.33 -9.36 -1.75
N ARG A 75 15.26 -8.51 -1.29
CA ARG A 75 16.19 -7.79 -2.17
C ARG A 75 17.02 -8.74 -3.01
N GLU A 76 17.52 -9.82 -2.41
CA GLU A 76 18.27 -10.86 -3.13
C GLU A 76 17.41 -11.55 -4.21
N LYS A 77 16.16 -11.90 -3.88
CA LYS A 77 15.21 -12.51 -4.84
C LYS A 77 14.73 -11.55 -5.94
N MET A 78 14.76 -10.25 -5.68
CA MET A 78 14.44 -9.22 -6.67
C MET A 78 15.60 -8.96 -7.64
N GLY A 79 16.83 -9.34 -7.27
CA GLY A 79 18.04 -8.98 -8.01
C GLY A 79 18.47 -7.53 -7.75
N ALA A 80 19.67 -7.14 -8.23
CA ALA A 80 20.15 -5.77 -8.10
C ALA A 80 19.14 -4.78 -8.73
N PRO A 81 18.85 -3.64 -8.07
CA PRO A 81 17.88 -2.69 -8.58
C PRO A 81 18.37 -2.08 -9.89
N ALA A 82 17.57 -2.19 -10.95
CA ALA A 82 17.66 -1.26 -12.06
C ALA A 82 17.18 0.11 -11.56
N VAL A 83 18.14 0.93 -11.11
CA VAL A 83 18.01 2.36 -10.78
C VAL A 83 17.24 2.66 -9.49
N PRO A 84 17.69 3.64 -8.67
CA PRO A 84 16.88 4.19 -7.58
C PRO A 84 15.59 4.76 -8.17
N ARG A 85 14.46 4.08 -7.95
CA ARG A 85 13.16 4.62 -8.34
C ARG A 85 12.86 5.77 -7.38
N GLU A 86 13.05 6.98 -7.88
CA GLU A 86 12.47 8.19 -7.33
C GLU A 86 10.99 7.93 -7.02
N ARG A 87 10.45 8.69 -6.07
CA ARG A 87 9.09 8.54 -5.52
C ARG A 87 8.03 8.74 -6.62
N GLU A 88 7.85 7.75 -7.48
CA GLU A 88 6.74 7.66 -8.41
C GLU A 88 5.52 7.20 -7.60
N GLY A 89 4.97 8.15 -6.85
CA GLY A 89 3.56 8.11 -6.50
C GLY A 89 2.71 8.13 -7.78
N PRO A 90 1.43 7.74 -7.70
CA PRO A 90 0.58 7.57 -8.86
C PRO A 90 0.60 8.82 -9.75
N GLN A 91 1.03 8.66 -11.00
CA GLN A 91 0.94 9.68 -12.04
C GLN A 91 -0.53 9.86 -12.42
N HIS A 92 -1.24 10.66 -11.64
CA HIS A 92 -2.40 11.39 -12.11
C HIS A 92 -2.30 12.78 -11.48
N ARG A 93 -1.35 13.57 -11.99
CA ARG A 93 -1.45 15.02 -11.86
C ARG A 93 -2.68 15.40 -12.67
N ASP A 94 -3.70 15.84 -11.97
CA ASP A 94 -4.88 16.45 -12.55
C ASP A 94 -4.43 17.44 -13.63
N THR A 95 -4.89 17.19 -14.85
CA THR A 95 -4.86 18.21 -15.90
C THR A 95 -5.62 19.41 -15.34
N PRO A 96 -5.07 20.64 -15.39
CA PRO A 96 -5.82 21.79 -14.93
C PRO A 96 -7.07 21.91 -15.81
N LEU A 97 -8.24 21.90 -15.18
CA LEU A 97 -9.50 22.33 -15.80
C LEU A 97 -9.32 23.80 -16.18
N THR A 98 -9.00 24.06 -17.45
CA THR A 98 -9.28 25.33 -18.13
C THR A 98 -10.72 25.37 -18.59
#